data_AF-A0A944RKU1-F1
#
_entry.id   AF-A0A944RKU1-F1
#
_cell.length_a   1.000
_cell.length_b   1.000
_cell.length_c   1.000
_cell.angle_alpha   90.00
_cell.angle_beta   90.00
_cell.angle_gamma   90.00
#
_symmetry.space_group_name_H-M   'P 1'
#
loop_
_entity.id
_entity.type
_entity.pdbx_description
1 polymer ?
#
loop_
_entity_poly.entity_id
_entity_poly.type
_entity_poly.pdbx_seq_one_letter_code
_entity_poly.pdbx_strand_id
1 'polypeptide(L)'
;MSSEAPIDRGGYLEILDHGADAVDLGRAKDGLPLLAHHDATDVIGIVENIRVVAGKLRGLLRFGKSRRALEVWNDVKDGILRNVSIGYAVKSTTPDGDTVRVTSWELLEASLVAIPADPSVGVNRTRKMEPQNERERSALGDGVEAERHRVREIVALGQQHNETDIAAEAVGDGTPVEKFRAKLLSALGQAKPLDVADYGGHRDQRSVQSFSLLKAIRASVDNDWRDAGLEREIIGETQHRSGLKARGMLVPSAMFATRSALTAGAVSGLGDGSQMVATDHLADRFVDILRNETVVGGLGATFLADLDGDVSIPKMTAGATASWVAEGSAASESTPTFTNITMSPKTVSARVSYTRQMLRQASPDIENLLRRDLVRQIAVAVDTAALNGSGSSNQPTGVLNVSGIGSVALGTNGAAPTYAMLPSLEKEIAIDNALRGSLAFCTDPKVISKLRTTAKQSSGVEGNFVMNDDGRLAGYRVGVTNSMPSNLTKGSGSALSALIFGNWSDLLIGEWGAIDLLVDPYTNADSGQVRVVAFSFVDIAVRHAQSFAAVSDIVTT
;
A
#
# COMPACT_ATOMS: atom_id res chain seq x y z
N MET A 1 -4.36 48.73 1.08
CA MET A 1 -4.00 48.81 -0.34
C MET A 1 -2.77 49.66 -0.51
N SER A 2 -2.71 50.81 0.16
CA SER A 2 -1.50 51.63 0.33
C SER A 2 -1.56 52.40 1.66
N SER A 3 -0.42 52.93 2.09
CA SER A 3 -0.24 53.81 3.24
C SER A 3 0.83 54.85 2.95
N GLU A 4 1.14 55.70 3.92
CA GLU A 4 2.21 56.70 3.84
C GLU A 4 3.61 56.15 4.20
N ALA A 5 3.80 54.83 4.13
CA ALA A 5 5.12 54.24 4.30
C ALA A 5 6.08 54.74 3.19
N PRO A 6 7.30 55.19 3.51
CA PRO A 6 8.28 55.59 2.48
C PRO A 6 8.71 54.40 1.62
N ILE A 7 8.68 54.57 0.30
CA ILE A 7 9.06 53.56 -0.69
C ILE A 7 10.30 54.06 -1.45
N ASP A 8 11.35 53.24 -1.51
CA ASP A 8 12.55 53.58 -2.29
C ASP A 8 12.29 53.43 -3.80
N ARG A 9 12.58 54.48 -4.57
CA ARG A 9 12.45 54.53 -6.04
C ARG A 9 13.80 54.55 -6.77
N GLY A 10 14.89 54.19 -6.09
CA GLY A 10 16.23 54.12 -6.69
C GLY A 10 16.84 55.51 -6.85
N GLY A 11 16.89 56.28 -5.76
CA GLY A 11 17.54 57.60 -5.72
C GLY A 11 16.81 58.65 -4.87
N TYR A 12 15.56 58.39 -4.47
CA TYR A 12 14.79 59.17 -3.51
C TYR A 12 13.74 58.29 -2.83
N LEU A 13 13.27 58.71 -1.65
CA LEU A 13 12.14 58.08 -0.97
C LEU A 13 10.84 58.72 -1.43
N GLU A 14 9.86 57.91 -1.82
CA GLU A 14 8.54 58.37 -2.23
C GLU A 14 7.52 58.09 -1.13
N ILE A 15 6.71 59.09 -0.75
CA ILE A 15 5.59 58.94 0.18
C ILE A 15 4.31 59.35 -0.52
N LEU A 16 3.32 58.47 -0.55
CA LEU A 16 1.97 58.79 -1.04
C LEU A 16 1.16 59.45 0.06
N ASP A 17 0.74 60.68 -0.16
CA ASP A 17 -0.19 61.38 0.74
C ASP A 17 -1.58 60.73 0.66
N HIS A 18 -2.18 60.47 1.82
CA HIS A 18 -3.53 59.94 1.96
C HIS A 18 -4.46 60.97 2.64
N GLY A 19 -4.21 62.26 2.46
CA GLY A 19 -5.14 63.34 2.76
C GLY A 19 -6.45 63.24 1.94
N ALA A 20 -7.50 63.91 2.42
CA ALA A 20 -8.85 63.82 1.84
C ALA A 20 -8.92 64.16 0.33
N ASP A 21 -8.04 65.04 -0.14
CA ASP A 21 -7.99 65.53 -1.52
C ASP A 21 -6.79 64.99 -2.32
N ALA A 22 -5.94 64.17 -1.70
CA ALA A 22 -4.70 63.69 -2.33
C ALA A 22 -4.93 62.51 -3.29
N VAL A 23 -5.98 61.70 -3.03
CA VAL A 23 -6.25 60.47 -3.77
C VAL A 23 -7.44 60.66 -4.72
N ASP A 24 -7.17 60.69 -6.02
CA ASP A 24 -8.20 60.67 -7.04
C ASP A 24 -8.70 59.24 -7.27
N LEU A 25 -9.94 59.00 -6.83
CA LEU A 25 -10.65 57.73 -6.96
C LEU A 25 -11.62 57.71 -8.15
N GLY A 26 -11.54 58.66 -9.08
CA GLY A 26 -12.44 58.77 -10.23
C GLY A 26 -12.53 57.47 -11.04
N ARG A 27 -11.39 56.83 -11.33
CA ARG A 27 -11.32 55.53 -12.03
C ARG A 27 -11.84 54.36 -11.20
N ALA A 28 -11.87 54.52 -9.88
CA ALA A 28 -12.22 53.49 -8.91
C ALA A 28 -13.65 53.60 -8.37
N LYS A 29 -14.44 54.55 -8.87
CA LYS A 29 -15.78 54.89 -8.35
C LYS A 29 -16.73 53.70 -8.34
N ASP A 30 -16.71 52.88 -9.40
CA ASP A 30 -17.54 51.69 -9.56
C ASP A 30 -16.81 50.40 -9.15
N GLY A 31 -15.65 50.54 -8.51
CA GLY A 31 -14.72 49.46 -8.20
C GLY A 31 -13.59 49.33 -9.22
N LEU A 32 -12.52 48.66 -8.83
CA LEU A 32 -11.34 48.40 -9.69
C LEU A 32 -11.16 46.90 -9.91
N PRO A 33 -10.77 46.44 -11.10
CA PRO A 33 -10.34 45.06 -11.30
C PRO A 33 -9.25 44.69 -10.29
N LEU A 34 -9.40 43.53 -9.65
CA LEU A 34 -8.36 42.94 -8.82
C LEU A 34 -7.50 42.05 -9.69
N LEU A 35 -6.22 42.36 -9.79
CA LEU A 35 -5.25 41.65 -10.62
C LEU A 35 -4.36 40.73 -9.79
N ALA A 36 -3.74 39.74 -10.43
CA ALA A 36 -2.60 39.03 -9.89
C ALA A 36 -1.29 39.60 -10.46
N HIS A 37 -0.30 39.87 -9.60
CA HIS A 37 1.07 40.21 -10.01
C HIS A 37 1.24 41.41 -10.95
N HIS A 38 0.32 42.40 -10.92
CA HIS A 38 0.31 43.56 -11.83
C HIS A 38 0.14 43.18 -13.33
N ASP A 39 -0.41 41.99 -13.60
CA ASP A 39 -0.75 41.55 -14.94
C ASP A 39 -2.19 41.96 -15.26
N ALA A 40 -2.35 42.93 -16.17
CA ALA A 40 -3.65 43.41 -16.63
C ALA A 40 -4.50 42.33 -17.35
N THR A 41 -3.90 41.20 -17.72
CA THR A 41 -4.60 40.05 -18.32
C THR A 41 -5.06 39.02 -17.28
N ASP A 42 -4.50 39.00 -16.07
CA ASP A 42 -4.86 38.05 -15.00
C ASP A 42 -5.80 38.69 -13.97
N VAL A 43 -7.06 38.89 -14.40
CA VAL A 43 -8.12 39.47 -13.56
C VAL A 43 -8.77 38.38 -12.70
N ILE A 44 -8.61 38.50 -11.38
CA ILE A 44 -9.06 37.51 -10.38
C ILE A 44 -10.27 37.97 -9.56
N GLY A 45 -10.71 39.22 -9.73
CA GLY A 45 -11.87 39.75 -9.03
C GLY A 45 -12.07 41.25 -9.23
N ILE A 46 -12.71 41.88 -8.25
CA ILE A 46 -12.92 43.33 -8.17
C ILE A 46 -12.67 43.82 -6.74
N VAL A 47 -12.18 45.05 -6.62
CA VAL A 47 -12.04 45.79 -5.37
C VAL A 47 -13.16 46.82 -5.30
N GLU A 48 -14.00 46.69 -4.29
CA GLU A 48 -15.19 47.53 -4.07
C GLU A 48 -15.02 48.40 -2.84
N ASN A 49 -15.85 49.43 -2.70
CA ASN A 49 -15.89 50.29 -1.51
C ASN A 49 -14.50 50.87 -1.14
N ILE A 50 -13.80 51.38 -2.16
CA ILE A 50 -12.47 51.96 -2.04
C ILE A 50 -12.57 53.32 -1.38
N ARG A 51 -11.82 53.51 -0.29
CA ARG A 51 -11.86 54.73 0.52
C ARG A 51 -10.60 54.88 1.36
N VAL A 52 -10.28 56.12 1.70
CA VAL A 52 -9.20 56.42 2.63
C VAL A 52 -9.74 56.42 4.06
N VAL A 53 -9.08 55.68 4.96
CA VAL A 53 -9.43 55.59 6.38
C VAL A 53 -8.17 55.62 7.22
N ALA A 54 -8.03 56.65 8.05
CA ALA A 54 -6.89 56.86 8.95
C ALA A 54 -5.52 56.77 8.24
N GLY A 55 -5.34 57.58 7.17
CA GLY A 55 -4.09 57.66 6.41
C GLY A 55 -3.76 56.40 5.60
N LYS A 56 -4.75 55.54 5.32
CA LYS A 56 -4.57 54.31 4.52
C LYS A 56 -5.68 54.13 3.51
N LEU A 57 -5.32 53.71 2.29
CA LEU A 57 -6.28 53.30 1.29
C LEU A 57 -6.79 51.88 1.58
N ARG A 58 -8.11 51.72 1.67
CA ARG A 58 -8.79 50.46 1.96
C ARG A 58 -9.84 50.17 0.89
N GLY A 59 -10.05 48.89 0.62
CA GLY A 59 -11.09 48.39 -0.27
C GLY A 59 -11.47 46.97 0.13
N LEU A 60 -12.65 46.52 -0.31
CA LEU A 60 -13.18 45.18 -0.11
C LEU A 60 -12.86 44.34 -1.35
N LEU A 61 -12.11 43.26 -1.17
CA LEU A 61 -11.81 42.34 -2.28
C LEU A 61 -12.97 41.36 -2.47
N ARG A 62 -13.49 41.28 -3.71
CA ARG A 62 -14.46 40.27 -4.12
C ARG A 62 -13.87 39.44 -5.26
N PHE A 63 -13.59 38.18 -4.97
CA PHE A 63 -13.00 37.25 -5.94
C PHE A 63 -14.06 36.77 -6.95
N GLY A 64 -13.60 36.50 -8.17
CA GLY A 64 -14.39 35.85 -9.21
C GLY A 64 -14.68 34.38 -8.88
N LYS A 65 -15.53 33.75 -9.70
CA LYS A 65 -15.84 32.31 -9.61
C LYS A 65 -15.05 31.45 -10.61
N SER A 66 -14.13 32.05 -11.36
CA SER A 66 -13.27 31.30 -12.30
C SER A 66 -12.31 30.39 -11.53
N ARG A 67 -11.82 29.32 -12.17
CA ARG A 67 -10.82 28.43 -11.59
C ARG A 67 -9.61 29.22 -11.07
N ARG A 68 -9.10 30.16 -11.87
CA ARG A 68 -7.97 31.03 -11.52
C ARG A 68 -8.24 31.91 -10.29
N ALA A 69 -9.43 32.52 -10.20
CA ALA A 69 -9.81 33.32 -9.05
C ALA A 69 -9.98 32.47 -7.76
N LEU A 70 -10.50 31.24 -7.89
CA LEU A 70 -10.65 30.31 -6.77
C LEU A 70 -9.30 29.78 -6.26
N GLU A 71 -8.35 29.52 -7.15
CA GLU A 71 -6.97 29.17 -6.79
C GLU A 71 -6.35 30.27 -5.93
N VAL A 72 -6.38 31.52 -6.41
CA VAL A 72 -5.81 32.66 -5.66
C VAL A 72 -6.59 32.95 -4.37
N TRP A 73 -7.91 32.75 -4.37
CA TRP A 73 -8.73 32.87 -3.16
C TRP A 73 -8.31 31.87 -2.08
N ASN A 74 -8.03 30.62 -2.45
CA ASN A 74 -7.58 29.60 -1.50
C ASN A 74 -6.23 29.99 -0.90
N ASP A 75 -5.27 30.46 -1.70
CA ASP A 75 -3.98 30.93 -1.20
C ASP A 75 -4.12 32.14 -0.24
N VAL A 76 -5.08 33.03 -0.50
CA VAL A 76 -5.41 34.15 0.40
C VAL A 76 -6.08 33.67 1.69
N LYS A 77 -6.98 32.69 1.60
CA LYS A 77 -7.68 32.09 2.74
C LYS A 77 -6.71 31.36 3.67
N ASP A 78 -5.75 30.64 3.08
CA ASP A 78 -4.71 29.88 3.78
C ASP A 78 -3.57 30.79 4.27
N GLY A 79 -3.58 32.07 3.87
CA GLY A 79 -2.59 33.04 4.27
C GLY A 79 -1.22 32.78 3.64
N ILE A 80 -1.18 32.20 2.45
CA ILE A 80 0.03 32.12 1.62
C ILE A 80 0.23 33.47 0.93
N LEU A 81 -0.82 33.98 0.28
CA LEU A 81 -0.80 35.28 -0.40
C LEU A 81 -1.46 36.36 0.47
N ARG A 82 -0.65 37.26 1.03
CA ARG A 82 -1.13 38.29 1.99
C ARG A 82 -0.93 39.73 1.51
N ASN A 83 -0.10 39.93 0.50
CA ASN A 83 0.39 41.25 0.16
C ASN A 83 -0.45 41.87 -0.97
N VAL A 84 -0.71 43.17 -0.84
CA VAL A 84 -1.44 43.96 -1.83
C VAL A 84 -0.54 45.10 -2.27
N SER A 85 -0.55 45.38 -3.57
CA SER A 85 0.12 46.51 -4.18
C SER A 85 -0.85 47.29 -5.06
N ILE A 86 -0.48 48.53 -5.40
CA ILE A 86 -1.27 49.40 -6.27
C ILE A 86 -0.40 49.94 -7.39
N GLY A 87 -1.01 50.20 -8.54
CA GLY A 87 -0.47 51.06 -9.57
C GLY A 87 -1.20 52.41 -9.53
N TYR A 88 -0.47 53.48 -9.75
CA TYR A 88 -0.99 54.85 -9.69
C TYR A 88 -0.26 55.78 -10.66
N ALA A 89 -0.91 56.88 -11.00
CA ALA A 89 -0.31 57.99 -11.73
C ALA A 89 -0.12 59.19 -10.79
N VAL A 90 1.10 59.73 -10.74
CA VAL A 90 1.43 60.94 -9.99
C VAL A 90 0.92 62.17 -10.75
N LYS A 91 0.21 63.07 -10.05
CA LYS A 91 -0.28 64.34 -10.60
C LYS A 91 0.51 65.53 -10.07
N SER A 92 0.82 65.55 -8.77
CA SER A 92 1.66 66.58 -8.16
C SER A 92 2.52 66.02 -7.04
N THR A 93 3.68 66.64 -6.85
CA THR A 93 4.66 66.27 -5.82
C THR A 93 5.22 67.50 -5.12
N THR A 94 5.60 67.34 -3.87
CA THR A 94 6.37 68.33 -3.11
C THR A 94 7.67 67.68 -2.63
N PRO A 95 8.84 68.22 -3.00
CA PRO A 95 10.11 67.73 -2.48
C PRO A 95 10.30 68.13 -1.01
N ASP A 96 10.86 67.21 -0.22
CA ASP A 96 11.18 67.35 1.19
C ASP A 96 12.50 66.61 1.49
N GLY A 97 13.62 67.30 1.24
CA GLY A 97 14.96 66.71 1.32
C GLY A 97 15.14 65.54 0.34
N ASP A 98 15.55 64.38 0.86
CA ASP A 98 15.71 63.13 0.09
C ASP A 98 14.37 62.39 -0.13
N THR A 99 13.26 62.99 0.30
CA THR A 99 11.91 62.44 0.16
C THR A 99 11.09 63.28 -0.81
N VAL A 100 10.31 62.62 -1.65
CA VAL A 100 9.30 63.24 -2.51
C VAL A 100 7.93 62.82 -1.99
N ARG A 101 7.15 63.79 -1.51
CA ARG A 101 5.76 63.55 -1.11
C ARG A 101 4.86 63.76 -2.31
N VAL A 102 4.16 62.71 -2.72
CA VAL A 102 3.15 62.75 -3.77
C VAL A 102 1.86 63.29 -3.16
N THR A 103 1.54 64.55 -3.44
CA THR A 103 0.41 65.28 -2.85
C THR A 103 -0.89 65.14 -3.64
N SER A 104 -0.81 64.71 -4.91
CA SER A 104 -1.98 64.34 -5.71
C SER A 104 -1.63 63.18 -6.64
N TRP A 105 -2.45 62.15 -6.63
CA TRP A 105 -2.27 60.96 -7.46
C TRP A 105 -3.59 60.25 -7.76
N GLU A 106 -3.63 59.50 -8.86
CA GLU A 106 -4.79 58.73 -9.29
C GLU A 106 -4.54 57.24 -9.18
N LEU A 107 -5.49 56.53 -8.56
CA LEU A 107 -5.43 55.08 -8.42
C LEU A 107 -5.77 54.40 -9.75
N LEU A 108 -4.83 53.60 -10.28
CA LEU A 108 -5.00 52.93 -11.56
C LEU A 108 -5.40 51.48 -11.43
N GLU A 109 -4.83 50.76 -10.46
CA GLU A 109 -5.05 49.32 -10.28
C GLU A 109 -4.79 48.86 -8.85
N ALA A 110 -5.25 47.65 -8.54
CA ALA A 110 -4.97 46.94 -7.30
C ALA A 110 -4.63 45.49 -7.59
N SER A 111 -3.52 45.02 -7.03
CA SER A 111 -2.97 43.70 -7.32
C SER A 111 -2.68 42.93 -6.03
N LEU A 112 -2.95 41.63 -6.03
CA LEU A 112 -2.34 40.70 -5.08
C LEU A 112 -0.96 40.32 -5.59
N VAL A 113 0.04 40.43 -4.72
CA VAL A 113 1.46 40.27 -5.10
C VAL A 113 2.19 39.41 -4.08
N ALA A 114 3.30 38.79 -4.50
CA ALA A 114 4.20 38.11 -3.59
C ALA A 114 5.02 39.12 -2.75
N ILE A 115 5.53 40.17 -3.40
CA ILE A 115 6.40 41.20 -2.80
C ILE A 115 5.75 42.57 -3.04
N PRO A 116 5.24 43.26 -2.01
CA PRO A 116 4.63 44.58 -2.15
C PRO A 116 5.67 45.69 -2.09
N ALA A 117 5.37 46.83 -2.73
CA ALA A 117 6.15 48.05 -2.53
C ALA A 117 5.94 48.63 -1.10
N ASP A 118 4.70 48.55 -0.58
CA ASP A 118 4.36 48.92 0.80
C ASP A 118 4.11 47.65 1.65
N PRO A 119 5.06 47.22 2.50
CA PRO A 119 4.90 46.03 3.33
C PRO A 119 3.97 46.25 4.54
N SER A 120 3.52 47.47 4.80
CA SER A 120 2.67 47.81 5.94
C SER A 120 1.17 47.55 5.69
N VAL A 121 0.80 47.25 4.44
CA VAL A 121 -0.56 46.92 4.00
C VAL A 121 -0.69 45.43 3.63
N GLY A 122 -1.91 44.96 3.41
CA GLY A 122 -2.17 43.57 3.05
C GLY A 122 -3.58 43.11 3.43
N VAL A 123 -3.90 41.85 3.13
CA VAL A 123 -5.16 41.19 3.49
C VAL A 123 -5.02 40.40 4.80
N ASN A 124 -6.13 40.13 5.48
CA ASN A 124 -6.21 39.25 6.67
C ASN A 124 -5.36 39.64 7.90
N ARG A 125 -4.87 40.89 8.03
CA ARG A 125 -3.99 41.31 9.16
C ARG A 125 -4.66 41.41 10.54
N THR A 126 -6.00 41.38 10.62
CA THR A 126 -6.75 41.36 11.90
C THR A 126 -7.12 39.96 12.38
N ARG A 127 -6.83 38.90 11.60
CA ARG A 127 -6.97 37.52 12.08
C ARG A 127 -5.75 37.18 12.92
N LYS A 128 -5.95 36.94 14.23
CA LYS A 128 -5.04 36.08 15.00
C LYS A 128 -5.01 34.74 14.27
N MET A 129 -3.85 34.31 13.78
CA MET A 129 -3.70 32.94 13.30
C MET A 129 -3.84 32.04 14.52
N GLU A 130 -5.02 31.47 14.71
CA GLU A 130 -5.11 30.23 15.48
C GLU A 130 -4.38 29.15 14.67
N PRO A 131 -3.58 28.29 15.31
CA PRO A 131 -3.04 27.12 14.63
C PRO A 131 -4.24 26.36 14.04
N GLN A 132 -4.31 26.27 12.71
CA GLN A 132 -5.42 25.63 12.02
C GLN A 132 -5.55 24.19 12.51
N ASN A 133 -6.74 23.87 13.04
CA ASN A 133 -7.11 22.55 13.52
C ASN A 133 -6.86 21.48 12.43
N GLU A 134 -6.21 20.39 12.83
CA GLU A 134 -5.89 19.19 12.03
C GLU A 134 -7.10 18.58 11.29
N ARG A 135 -8.33 18.93 11.68
CA ARG A 135 -9.58 18.48 11.06
C ARG A 135 -9.82 18.97 9.63
N GLU A 136 -9.36 20.18 9.26
CA GLU A 136 -9.55 20.70 7.89
C GLU A 136 -8.55 20.10 6.89
N ARG A 137 -7.36 19.70 7.36
CA ARG A 137 -6.39 18.93 6.55
C ARG A 137 -6.87 17.51 6.25
N SER A 138 -7.61 16.90 7.18
CA SER A 138 -8.24 15.59 6.99
C SER A 138 -9.27 15.64 5.86
N ALA A 139 -10.17 16.62 5.85
CA ALA A 139 -11.27 16.69 4.88
C ALA A 139 -10.81 16.91 3.41
N LEU A 140 -9.73 17.66 3.17
CA LEU A 140 -9.11 17.76 1.84
C LEU A 140 -8.31 16.50 1.47
N GLY A 141 -7.65 15.87 2.44
CA GLY A 141 -6.97 14.58 2.26
C GLY A 141 -7.95 13.49 1.83
N ASP A 142 -9.10 13.40 2.50
CA ASP A 142 -10.15 12.41 2.22
C ASP A 142 -10.75 12.58 0.82
N GLY A 143 -10.92 13.82 0.34
CA GLY A 143 -11.41 14.11 -1.01
C GLY A 143 -10.38 13.77 -2.11
N VAL A 144 -9.11 14.06 -1.88
CA VAL A 144 -8.02 13.72 -2.82
C VAL A 144 -7.77 12.21 -2.84
N GLU A 145 -7.89 11.55 -1.70
CA GLU A 145 -7.76 10.09 -1.57
C GLU A 145 -8.93 9.36 -2.24
N ALA A 146 -10.17 9.86 -2.06
CA ALA A 146 -11.35 9.35 -2.76
C ALA A 146 -11.23 9.50 -4.28
N GLU A 147 -10.70 10.63 -4.76
CA GLU A 147 -10.49 10.84 -6.19
C GLU A 147 -9.38 9.95 -6.76
N ARG A 148 -8.27 9.79 -6.03
CA ARG A 148 -7.21 8.84 -6.39
C ARG A 148 -7.69 7.40 -6.37
N HIS A 149 -8.59 7.04 -5.47
CA HIS A 149 -9.22 5.73 -5.44
C HIS A 149 -10.09 5.53 -6.69
N ARG A 150 -10.97 6.50 -7.02
CA ARG A 150 -11.82 6.46 -8.22
C ARG A 150 -11.01 6.28 -9.50
N VAL A 151 -9.97 7.09 -9.70
CA VAL A 151 -9.13 7.04 -10.90
C VAL A 151 -8.39 5.72 -11.00
N ARG A 152 -7.79 5.22 -9.90
CA ARG A 152 -7.12 3.92 -9.88
C ARG A 152 -8.05 2.79 -10.27
N GLU A 153 -9.27 2.81 -9.75
CA GLU A 153 -10.26 1.77 -10.01
C GLU A 153 -10.76 1.77 -11.46
N ILE A 154 -11.04 2.95 -12.03
CA ILE A 154 -11.43 3.08 -13.45
C ILE A 154 -10.29 2.64 -14.39
N VAL A 155 -9.05 3.05 -14.10
CA VAL A 155 -7.88 2.67 -14.92
C VAL A 155 -7.61 1.18 -14.83
N ALA A 156 -7.67 0.58 -13.63
CA ALA A 156 -7.48 -0.85 -13.44
C ALA A 156 -8.54 -1.66 -14.20
N LEU A 157 -9.81 -1.27 -14.09
CA LEU A 157 -10.91 -1.91 -14.81
C LEU A 157 -10.77 -1.76 -16.33
N GLY A 158 -10.37 -0.59 -16.83
CA GLY A 158 -10.07 -0.39 -18.25
C GLY A 158 -8.94 -1.28 -18.76
N GLN A 159 -7.85 -1.40 -18.00
CA GLN A 159 -6.70 -2.24 -18.35
C GLN A 159 -7.04 -3.73 -18.31
N GLN A 160 -7.74 -4.19 -17.26
CA GLN A 160 -8.14 -5.59 -17.09
C GLN A 160 -9.02 -6.08 -18.25
N HIS A 161 -9.80 -5.18 -18.84
CA HIS A 161 -10.75 -5.47 -19.90
C HIS A 161 -10.30 -5.02 -21.29
N ASN A 162 -9.07 -4.52 -21.42
CA ASN A 162 -8.50 -3.98 -22.66
C ASN A 162 -9.31 -2.83 -23.29
N GLU A 163 -9.99 -2.05 -22.43
CA GLU A 163 -10.83 -0.90 -22.77
C GLU A 163 -10.22 0.39 -22.18
N THR A 164 -8.94 0.62 -22.50
CA THR A 164 -8.16 1.75 -21.96
C THR A 164 -8.69 3.10 -22.42
N ASP A 165 -9.30 3.17 -23.60
CA ASP A 165 -9.83 4.40 -24.17
C ASP A 165 -11.10 4.86 -23.44
N ILE A 166 -12.00 3.91 -23.12
CA ILE A 166 -13.22 4.19 -22.35
C ILE A 166 -12.87 4.57 -20.91
N ALA A 167 -11.82 3.98 -20.34
CA ALA A 167 -11.32 4.34 -19.01
C ALA A 167 -10.69 5.74 -18.98
N ALA A 168 -9.91 6.11 -19.99
CA ALA A 168 -9.33 7.45 -20.10
C ALA A 168 -10.42 8.54 -20.21
N GLU A 169 -11.47 8.27 -21.00
CA GLU A 169 -12.65 9.13 -21.12
C GLU A 169 -13.39 9.28 -19.77
N ALA A 170 -13.63 8.16 -19.07
CA ALA A 170 -14.32 8.15 -17.79
C ALA A 170 -13.54 8.87 -16.67
N VAL A 171 -12.21 8.81 -16.71
CA VAL A 171 -11.32 9.59 -15.81
C VAL A 171 -11.42 11.08 -16.12
N GLY A 172 -11.40 11.47 -17.40
CA GLY A 172 -11.47 12.86 -17.84
C GLY A 172 -12.81 13.53 -17.50
N ASP A 173 -13.91 12.80 -17.63
CA ASP A 173 -15.27 13.32 -17.43
C ASP A 173 -15.74 13.27 -15.97
N GLY A 174 -14.94 12.74 -15.05
CA GLY A 174 -15.34 12.60 -13.65
C GLY A 174 -16.43 11.55 -13.43
N THR A 175 -16.51 10.53 -14.28
CA THR A 175 -17.57 9.53 -14.23
C THR A 175 -17.46 8.68 -12.94
N PRO A 176 -18.56 8.48 -12.18
CA PRO A 176 -18.54 7.59 -11.02
C PRO A 176 -18.22 6.14 -11.41
N VAL A 177 -17.46 5.43 -10.58
CA VAL A 177 -17.02 4.04 -10.85
C VAL A 177 -18.17 3.13 -11.25
N GLU A 178 -19.32 3.21 -10.58
CA GLU A 178 -20.49 2.36 -10.87
C GLU A 178 -21.04 2.60 -12.28
N LYS A 179 -21.01 3.85 -12.73
CA LYS A 179 -21.47 4.22 -14.08
C LYS A 179 -20.45 3.80 -15.13
N PHE A 180 -19.16 3.86 -14.80
CA PHE A 180 -18.11 3.31 -15.63
C PHE A 180 -18.21 1.78 -15.76
N ARG A 181 -18.43 1.05 -14.66
CA ARG A 181 -18.67 -0.40 -14.67
C ARG A 181 -19.85 -0.78 -15.58
N ALA A 182 -20.95 -0.04 -15.53
CA ALA A 182 -22.08 -0.25 -16.44
C ALA A 182 -21.71 -0.01 -17.91
N LYS A 183 -20.93 1.05 -18.21
CA LYS A 183 -20.43 1.35 -19.57
C LYS A 183 -19.47 0.25 -20.05
N LEU A 184 -18.58 -0.21 -19.18
CA LEU A 184 -17.61 -1.27 -19.44
C LEU A 184 -18.27 -2.62 -19.69
N LEU A 185 -19.27 -2.99 -18.88
CA LEU A 185 -20.08 -4.20 -19.08
C LEU A 185 -20.83 -4.18 -20.42
N SER A 186 -21.32 -3.01 -20.84
CA SER A 186 -21.96 -2.85 -22.15
C SER A 186 -20.98 -3.00 -23.33
N ALA A 187 -19.72 -2.56 -23.16
CA ALA A 187 -18.65 -2.70 -24.16
C ALA A 187 -18.15 -4.15 -24.26
N LEU A 188 -17.99 -4.82 -23.11
CA LEU A 188 -17.58 -6.22 -23.00
C LEU A 188 -18.60 -7.22 -23.56
N GLY A 189 -19.86 -6.83 -23.67
CA GLY A 189 -20.89 -7.64 -24.34
C GLY A 189 -20.62 -7.89 -25.83
N GLN A 190 -19.67 -7.18 -26.45
CA GLN A 190 -19.30 -7.33 -27.87
C GLN A 190 -17.84 -7.74 -28.14
N ALA A 191 -16.96 -7.77 -27.14
CA ALA A 191 -15.55 -8.11 -27.33
C ALA A 191 -15.28 -9.62 -27.10
N LYS A 192 -14.76 -10.31 -28.12
CA LYS A 192 -14.19 -11.65 -27.98
C LYS A 192 -12.91 -11.56 -27.13
N PRO A 193 -12.80 -12.26 -25.99
CA PRO A 193 -11.58 -12.22 -25.18
C PRO A 193 -10.37 -12.82 -25.90
N LEU A 194 -9.19 -12.22 -25.68
CA LEU A 194 -7.88 -12.73 -26.08
C LEU A 194 -7.50 -13.96 -25.25
N ASP A 195 -6.90 -14.94 -25.93
CA ASP A 195 -6.52 -16.25 -25.40
C ASP A 195 -5.28 -16.12 -24.50
N VAL A 196 -5.50 -15.99 -23.20
CA VAL A 196 -4.47 -16.24 -22.19
C VAL A 196 -4.50 -17.74 -21.95
N ALA A 197 -3.37 -18.43 -22.15
CA ALA A 197 -3.27 -19.87 -21.96
C ALA A 197 -3.59 -20.24 -20.50
N ASP A 198 -4.86 -20.53 -20.26
CA ASP A 198 -5.47 -20.91 -18.99
C ASP A 198 -5.02 -22.32 -18.61
N TYR A 199 -3.96 -22.39 -17.80
CA TYR A 199 -3.43 -23.64 -17.28
C TYR A 199 -4.03 -24.06 -15.92
N GLY A 200 -5.21 -23.54 -15.56
CA GLY A 200 -5.92 -23.90 -14.33
C GLY A 200 -7.44 -24.05 -14.43
N GLY A 201 -8.06 -23.77 -15.58
CA GLY A 201 -9.50 -23.88 -15.76
C GLY A 201 -9.95 -25.20 -16.39
N HIS A 202 -10.57 -26.08 -15.60
CA HIS A 202 -11.69 -26.81 -16.16
C HIS A 202 -12.75 -25.76 -16.51
N ARG A 203 -13.12 -25.73 -17.79
CA ARG A 203 -14.11 -24.81 -18.36
C ARG A 203 -15.52 -24.99 -17.79
N ASP A 204 -15.71 -25.90 -16.84
CA ASP A 204 -17.00 -26.21 -16.23
C ASP A 204 -16.93 -26.13 -14.69
N GLN A 205 -17.59 -25.12 -14.12
CA GLN A 205 -17.71 -24.93 -12.67
C GLN A 205 -18.39 -26.12 -11.98
N ARG A 206 -19.12 -26.98 -12.71
CA ARG A 206 -19.71 -28.20 -12.17
C ARG A 206 -18.67 -29.28 -11.86
N SER A 207 -17.64 -29.42 -12.70
CA SER A 207 -16.61 -30.46 -12.55
C SER A 207 -15.71 -30.24 -11.34
N VAL A 208 -15.43 -28.98 -11.00
CA VAL A 208 -14.70 -28.60 -9.77
C VAL A 208 -15.52 -28.88 -8.51
N GLN A 209 -16.84 -28.73 -8.58
CA GLN A 209 -17.75 -28.97 -7.45
C GLN A 209 -17.97 -30.46 -7.16
N SER A 210 -17.84 -31.33 -8.17
CA SER A 210 -18.05 -32.77 -8.04
C SER A 210 -16.78 -33.60 -7.88
N PHE A 211 -15.59 -32.98 -7.89
CA PHE A 211 -14.32 -33.68 -7.66
C PHE A 211 -14.19 -34.13 -6.20
N SER A 212 -14.05 -35.44 -5.97
CA SER A 212 -13.78 -36.00 -4.64
C SER A 212 -12.33 -36.47 -4.51
N LEU A 213 -11.60 -35.86 -3.59
CA LEU A 213 -10.21 -36.23 -3.30
C LEU A 213 -10.14 -37.65 -2.72
N LEU A 214 -11.14 -38.06 -1.92
CA LEU A 214 -11.19 -39.41 -1.37
C LEU A 214 -11.46 -40.47 -2.43
N LYS A 215 -12.32 -40.19 -3.42
CA LYS A 215 -12.54 -41.11 -4.54
C LYS A 215 -11.27 -41.31 -5.34
N ALA A 216 -10.55 -40.22 -5.65
CA ALA A 216 -9.25 -40.31 -6.32
C ALA A 216 -8.23 -41.13 -5.50
N ILE A 217 -8.13 -40.88 -4.20
CA ILE A 217 -7.23 -41.63 -3.29
C ILE A 217 -7.61 -43.11 -3.25
N ARG A 218 -8.89 -43.44 -3.07
CA ARG A 218 -9.38 -44.82 -3.01
C ARG A 218 -9.18 -45.55 -4.33
N ALA A 219 -9.52 -44.92 -5.44
CA ALA A 219 -9.30 -45.46 -6.78
C ALA A 219 -7.81 -45.72 -7.06
N SER A 220 -6.93 -44.84 -6.57
CA SER A 220 -5.48 -45.04 -6.64
C SER A 220 -4.98 -46.18 -5.75
N VAL A 221 -5.57 -46.41 -4.57
CA VAL A 221 -5.20 -47.54 -3.67
C VAL A 221 -5.65 -48.88 -4.24
N ASP A 222 -6.91 -48.93 -4.71
CA ASP A 222 -7.54 -50.15 -5.20
C ASP A 222 -7.19 -50.44 -6.68
N ASN A 223 -6.53 -49.49 -7.36
CA ASN A 223 -6.27 -49.47 -8.80
C ASN A 223 -7.54 -49.67 -9.66
N ASP A 224 -8.68 -49.20 -9.15
CA ASP A 224 -9.99 -49.27 -9.80
C ASP A 224 -10.61 -47.88 -9.88
N TRP A 225 -10.72 -47.36 -11.11
CA TRP A 225 -11.19 -46.01 -11.40
C TRP A 225 -12.63 -45.96 -11.91
N ARG A 226 -13.36 -47.08 -11.89
CA ARG A 226 -14.74 -47.16 -12.43
C ARG A 226 -15.70 -46.16 -11.76
N ASP A 227 -15.54 -45.97 -10.45
CA ASP A 227 -16.37 -45.06 -9.64
C ASP A 227 -15.78 -43.64 -9.51
N ALA A 228 -14.63 -43.39 -10.15
CA ALA A 228 -13.84 -42.15 -10.08
C ALA A 228 -13.44 -41.63 -11.48
N GLY A 229 -14.34 -41.77 -12.46
CA GLY A 229 -14.09 -41.40 -13.86
C GLY A 229 -13.83 -39.90 -14.06
N LEU A 230 -14.57 -39.04 -13.36
CA LEU A 230 -14.39 -37.59 -13.40
C LEU A 230 -13.02 -37.19 -12.83
N GLU A 231 -12.66 -37.74 -11.67
CA GLU A 231 -11.38 -37.46 -11.02
C GLU A 231 -10.20 -37.86 -11.92
N ARG A 232 -10.32 -38.99 -12.61
CA ARG A 232 -9.29 -39.49 -13.54
C ARG A 232 -9.11 -38.57 -14.76
N GLU A 233 -10.21 -38.06 -15.32
CA GLU A 233 -10.16 -37.12 -16.45
C GLU A 233 -9.47 -35.81 -16.04
N ILE A 234 -9.85 -35.29 -14.88
CA ILE A 234 -9.27 -34.07 -14.29
C ILE A 234 -7.78 -34.22 -14.03
N ILE A 235 -7.35 -35.31 -13.39
CA ILE A 235 -5.93 -35.58 -13.10
C ILE A 235 -5.15 -35.75 -14.41
N GLY A 236 -5.69 -36.48 -15.37
CA GLY A 236 -5.07 -36.69 -16.69
C GLY A 236 -4.90 -35.38 -17.47
N GLU A 237 -5.94 -34.55 -17.49
CA GLU A 237 -5.89 -33.24 -18.13
C GLU A 237 -4.83 -32.35 -17.48
N THR A 238 -4.78 -32.29 -16.14
CA THR A 238 -3.78 -31.51 -15.39
C THR A 238 -2.35 -31.94 -15.70
N GLN A 239 -2.11 -33.25 -15.81
CA GLN A 239 -0.81 -33.81 -16.15
C GLN A 239 -0.40 -33.51 -17.60
N HIS A 240 -1.33 -33.64 -18.55
CA HIS A 240 -1.08 -33.26 -19.93
C HIS A 240 -0.79 -31.77 -20.08
N ARG A 241 -1.52 -30.97 -19.30
CA ARG A 241 -1.49 -29.53 -19.37
C ARG A 241 -0.20 -28.95 -18.79
N SER A 242 0.09 -29.26 -17.53
CA SER A 242 1.29 -28.76 -16.83
C SER A 242 2.63 -29.24 -17.41
N GLY A 243 2.63 -30.30 -18.23
CA GLY A 243 3.87 -30.93 -18.70
C GLY A 243 4.70 -31.60 -17.60
N LEU A 244 4.24 -31.55 -16.33
CA LEU A 244 4.92 -32.11 -15.17
C LEU A 244 4.66 -33.62 -15.09
N LYS A 245 5.74 -34.40 -14.88
CA LYS A 245 5.63 -35.82 -14.55
C LYS A 245 5.49 -35.99 -13.04
N ALA A 246 4.26 -36.16 -12.57
CA ALA A 246 3.97 -36.50 -11.17
C ALA A 246 4.41 -37.93 -10.82
N ARG A 247 4.81 -38.16 -9.57
CA ARG A 247 5.07 -39.51 -9.03
C ARG A 247 3.78 -40.20 -8.61
N GLY A 248 2.79 -39.42 -8.18
CA GLY A 248 1.45 -39.88 -7.84
C GLY A 248 0.42 -39.31 -8.81
N MET A 249 -0.59 -38.65 -8.25
CA MET A 249 -1.66 -37.98 -8.97
C MET A 249 -1.47 -36.48 -8.89
N LEU A 250 -1.34 -35.82 -10.03
CA LEU A 250 -1.29 -34.36 -10.08
C LEU A 250 -2.71 -33.82 -9.91
N VAL A 251 -2.98 -33.22 -8.76
CA VAL A 251 -4.30 -32.67 -8.43
C VAL A 251 -4.21 -31.15 -8.51
N PRO A 252 -5.06 -30.49 -9.33
CA PRO A 252 -5.10 -29.03 -9.38
C PRO A 252 -5.22 -28.43 -7.99
N SER A 253 -4.42 -27.41 -7.72
CA SER A 253 -4.40 -26.69 -6.45
C SER A 253 -5.79 -26.17 -6.06
N ALA A 254 -6.61 -25.75 -7.03
CA ALA A 254 -8.01 -25.36 -6.84
C ALA A 254 -8.91 -26.44 -6.20
N MET A 255 -8.61 -27.73 -6.37
CA MET A 255 -9.40 -28.84 -5.78
C MET A 255 -9.18 -29.00 -4.27
N PHE A 256 -8.19 -28.31 -3.72
CA PHE A 256 -7.94 -28.23 -2.29
C PHE A 256 -8.68 -27.08 -1.60
N ALA A 257 -9.46 -26.29 -2.34
CA ALA A 257 -10.30 -25.25 -1.76
C ALA A 257 -11.56 -25.82 -1.11
N THR A 258 -11.73 -25.61 0.20
CA THR A 258 -12.99 -25.95 0.88
C THR A 258 -13.87 -24.70 0.92
N ARG A 259 -15.08 -24.72 0.36
CA ARG A 259 -16.06 -23.65 0.68
C ARG A 259 -16.36 -23.73 2.18
N SER A 260 -15.87 -22.77 2.96
CA SER A 260 -16.59 -22.38 4.16
C SER A 260 -17.92 -21.82 3.66
N ALA A 261 -19.03 -22.47 4.01
CA ALA A 261 -20.34 -21.89 3.82
C ALA A 261 -20.44 -20.64 4.70
N LEU A 262 -19.95 -19.49 4.21
CA LEU A 262 -20.55 -18.23 4.60
C LEU A 262 -21.95 -18.27 4.03
N THR A 263 -22.88 -18.66 4.89
CA THR A 263 -24.30 -18.37 4.77
C THR A 263 -24.43 -16.93 4.31
N ALA A 264 -24.89 -16.74 3.07
CA ALA A 264 -25.32 -15.45 2.57
C ALA A 264 -26.49 -15.00 3.47
N GLY A 265 -26.15 -14.24 4.52
CA GLY A 265 -27.10 -13.54 5.35
C GLY A 265 -27.83 -12.52 4.48
N ALA A 266 -29.12 -12.73 4.33
CA ALA A 266 -30.11 -11.92 3.67
C ALA A 266 -29.80 -10.41 3.63
N VAL A 267 -29.72 -9.86 2.41
CA VAL A 267 -30.28 -8.54 2.14
C VAL A 267 -31.31 -8.72 1.03
N SER A 268 -32.55 -8.51 1.45
CA SER A 268 -33.77 -8.59 0.68
C SER A 268 -33.90 -7.46 -0.34
N GLY A 269 -34.35 -7.80 -1.55
CA GLY A 269 -35.10 -6.89 -2.41
C GLY A 269 -34.28 -6.17 -3.48
N LEU A 270 -34.41 -6.64 -4.73
CA LEU A 270 -34.69 -5.88 -5.96
C LEU A 270 -34.39 -6.78 -7.18
N GLY A 271 -35.44 -7.11 -7.94
CA GLY A 271 -35.39 -7.37 -9.39
C GLY A 271 -34.69 -8.64 -9.90
N ASP A 272 -35.48 -9.53 -10.50
CA ASP A 272 -35.05 -10.69 -11.28
C ASP A 272 -33.93 -10.36 -12.29
N GLY A 273 -32.87 -11.19 -12.31
CA GLY A 273 -31.92 -11.28 -13.42
C GLY A 273 -30.42 -11.37 -13.07
N SER A 274 -29.99 -11.14 -11.83
CA SER A 274 -28.54 -11.07 -11.49
C SER A 274 -27.95 -12.34 -10.85
N GLN A 275 -28.67 -13.47 -10.89
CA GLN A 275 -28.19 -14.73 -10.33
C GLN A 275 -27.60 -15.68 -11.39
N MET A 276 -26.71 -15.21 -12.26
CA MET A 276 -25.77 -16.10 -12.95
C MET A 276 -24.50 -15.33 -13.29
N VAL A 277 -23.38 -16.05 -13.29
CA VAL A 277 -22.03 -15.61 -13.69
C VAL A 277 -21.20 -14.99 -12.55
N ALA A 278 -20.92 -15.80 -11.53
CA ALA A 278 -19.67 -15.65 -10.78
C ALA A 278 -18.53 -16.20 -11.65
N THR A 279 -18.06 -15.38 -12.59
CA THR A 279 -16.88 -15.69 -13.43
C THR A 279 -15.74 -14.76 -13.07
N ASP A 280 -15.38 -14.73 -11.78
CA ASP A 280 -14.10 -14.18 -11.36
C ASP A 280 -13.32 -15.20 -10.54
N HIS A 281 -12.24 -15.62 -11.18
CA HIS A 281 -10.99 -16.19 -10.67
C HIS A 281 -11.12 -17.46 -9.79
N LEU A 282 -10.96 -18.61 -10.45
CA LEU A 282 -10.74 -19.91 -9.81
C LEU A 282 -9.23 -20.22 -9.65
N ALA A 283 -8.35 -19.57 -10.41
CA ALA A 283 -6.89 -19.70 -10.28
C ALA A 283 -6.35 -19.06 -8.98
N ASP A 284 -6.98 -17.99 -8.49
CA ASP A 284 -6.57 -17.28 -7.25
C ASP A 284 -6.84 -18.08 -5.96
N ARG A 285 -7.69 -19.13 -6.00
CA ARG A 285 -8.31 -19.65 -4.77
C ARG A 285 -7.46 -20.57 -3.91
N PHE A 286 -6.38 -21.17 -4.45
CA PHE A 286 -5.47 -21.96 -3.64
C PHE A 286 -4.42 -21.09 -2.96
N VAL A 287 -3.85 -20.16 -3.73
CA VAL A 287 -2.96 -19.12 -3.22
C VAL A 287 -3.66 -18.29 -2.15
N ASP A 288 -4.93 -17.94 -2.33
CA ASP A 288 -5.71 -17.24 -1.30
C ASP A 288 -5.91 -18.07 -0.03
N ILE A 289 -6.05 -19.40 -0.12
CA ILE A 289 -6.20 -20.26 1.06
C ILE A 289 -4.86 -20.43 1.78
N LEU A 290 -3.79 -20.72 1.04
CA LEU A 290 -2.45 -20.78 1.63
C LEU A 290 -2.07 -19.42 2.23
N ARG A 291 -2.37 -18.31 1.55
CA ARG A 291 -2.17 -16.95 2.05
C ARG A 291 -2.98 -16.66 3.31
N ASN A 292 -4.21 -17.15 3.39
CA ASN A 292 -5.06 -16.97 4.57
C ASN A 292 -4.70 -17.90 5.74
N GLU A 293 -4.14 -19.08 5.46
CA GLU A 293 -3.66 -20.02 6.49
C GLU A 293 -2.22 -19.72 6.96
N THR A 294 -1.42 -19.03 6.13
CA THR A 294 -0.06 -18.59 6.49
C THR A 294 -0.09 -17.27 7.25
N VAL A 295 0.73 -17.17 8.31
CA VAL A 295 0.88 -15.92 9.05
C VAL A 295 1.59 -14.88 8.19
N VAL A 296 2.59 -15.27 7.39
CA VAL A 296 3.27 -14.30 6.51
C VAL A 296 2.34 -13.77 5.40
N GLY A 297 1.40 -14.58 4.91
CA GLY A 297 0.39 -14.15 3.96
C GLY A 297 -0.62 -13.16 4.56
N GLY A 298 -1.07 -13.40 5.79
CA GLY A 298 -1.90 -12.48 6.57
C GLY A 298 -1.21 -11.15 6.90
N LEU A 299 0.13 -11.15 7.01
CA LEU A 299 0.93 -9.94 7.21
C LEU A 299 1.16 -9.13 5.91
N GLY A 300 0.87 -9.72 4.75
CA GLY A 300 0.90 -9.05 3.46
C GLY A 300 2.02 -9.50 2.51
N ALA A 301 2.55 -10.73 2.68
CA ALA A 301 3.45 -11.34 1.70
C ALA A 301 2.85 -11.40 0.29
N THR A 302 3.69 -11.19 -0.72
CA THR A 302 3.30 -11.26 -2.13
C THR A 302 3.46 -12.70 -2.63
N PHE A 303 2.37 -13.32 -3.04
CA PHE A 303 2.40 -14.65 -3.65
C PHE A 303 2.47 -14.52 -5.18
N LEU A 304 3.38 -15.30 -5.78
CA LEU A 304 3.53 -15.45 -7.21
C LEU A 304 3.09 -16.86 -7.57
N ALA A 305 1.90 -16.97 -8.16
CA ALA A 305 1.30 -18.24 -8.54
C ALA A 305 1.76 -18.69 -9.93
N ASP A 306 1.65 -19.99 -10.18
CA ASP A 306 1.76 -20.60 -11.51
C ASP A 306 3.06 -20.25 -12.24
N LEU A 307 4.17 -20.29 -11.51
CA LEU A 307 5.49 -20.06 -12.08
C LEU A 307 5.92 -21.27 -12.91
N ASP A 308 6.54 -21.01 -14.06
CA ASP A 308 7.18 -22.02 -14.91
C ASP A 308 8.69 -21.75 -15.01
N GLY A 309 9.49 -22.80 -14.82
CA GLY A 309 10.94 -22.71 -14.79
C GLY A 309 11.52 -21.79 -13.71
N ASP A 310 12.80 -21.45 -13.84
CA ASP A 310 13.46 -20.52 -12.92
C ASP A 310 13.00 -19.08 -13.20
N VAL A 311 12.61 -18.36 -12.14
CA VAL A 311 12.09 -17.00 -12.23
C VAL A 311 13.16 -16.00 -11.82
N SER A 312 13.43 -15.03 -12.68
CA SER A 312 14.37 -13.94 -12.39
C SER A 312 13.62 -12.62 -12.32
N ILE A 313 13.59 -12.02 -11.13
CA ILE A 313 12.95 -10.73 -10.88
C ILE A 313 14.06 -9.68 -10.82
N PRO A 314 14.17 -8.79 -11.82
CA PRO A 314 15.15 -7.71 -11.79
C PRO A 314 14.77 -6.74 -10.67
N LYS A 315 15.75 -6.39 -9.83
CA LYS A 315 15.63 -5.34 -8.83
C LYS A 315 16.70 -4.28 -9.06
N MET A 316 16.31 -3.02 -8.87
CA MET A 316 17.24 -1.90 -8.85
C MET A 316 17.86 -1.83 -7.45
N THR A 317 19.18 -1.99 -7.36
CA THR A 317 19.92 -1.99 -6.07
C THR A 317 20.31 -0.58 -5.65
N ALA A 318 20.60 0.28 -6.62
CA ALA A 318 20.82 1.70 -6.41
C ALA A 318 20.23 2.48 -7.60
N GLY A 319 19.36 3.45 -7.30
CA GLY A 319 18.86 4.39 -8.30
C GLY A 319 19.90 5.45 -8.68
N ALA A 320 19.65 6.17 -9.76
CA ALA A 320 20.44 7.35 -10.12
C ALA A 320 20.34 8.40 -8.99
N THR A 321 21.49 8.83 -8.45
CA THR A 321 21.53 9.87 -7.42
C THR A 321 21.60 11.25 -8.08
N ALA A 322 20.83 12.19 -7.53
CA ALA A 322 20.94 13.60 -7.90
C ALA A 322 22.08 14.24 -7.11
N SER A 323 22.97 14.96 -7.80
CA SER A 323 24.01 15.77 -7.16
C SER A 323 23.76 17.25 -7.43
N TRP A 324 24.03 18.08 -6.43
CA TRP A 324 24.05 19.53 -6.60
C TRP A 324 25.38 19.91 -7.24
N VAL A 325 25.31 20.58 -8.39
CA VAL A 325 26.50 20.93 -9.18
C VAL A 325 26.80 22.41 -8.97
N ALA A 326 28.07 22.72 -8.66
CA ALA A 326 28.53 24.10 -8.57
C ALA A 326 28.59 24.75 -9.95
N GLU A 327 28.41 26.06 -10.02
CA GLU A 327 28.50 26.82 -11.27
C GLU A 327 29.89 26.63 -11.92
N GLY A 328 29.90 26.14 -13.16
CA GLY A 328 31.13 25.87 -13.92
C GLY A 328 31.71 24.45 -13.80
N SER A 329 31.07 23.53 -13.06
CA SER A 329 31.48 22.11 -12.99
C SER A 329 30.53 21.19 -13.77
N ALA A 330 31.05 20.09 -14.32
CA ALA A 330 30.22 19.06 -14.93
C ALA A 330 29.52 18.23 -13.86
N ALA A 331 28.25 17.87 -14.09
CA ALA A 331 27.53 16.93 -13.25
C ALA A 331 28.16 15.53 -13.35
N SER A 332 28.35 14.86 -12.21
CA SER A 332 28.73 13.44 -12.22
C SER A 332 27.56 12.60 -12.71
N GLU A 333 27.79 11.76 -13.72
CA GLU A 333 26.80 10.83 -14.23
C GLU A 333 26.54 9.73 -13.19
N SER A 334 25.27 9.51 -12.83
CA SER A 334 24.86 8.44 -11.91
C SER A 334 24.12 7.36 -12.69
N THR A 335 24.75 6.19 -12.82
CA THR A 335 24.16 5.03 -13.50
C THR A 335 23.42 4.14 -12.49
N PRO A 336 22.13 3.83 -12.70
CA PRO A 336 21.42 2.87 -11.86
C PRO A 336 22.02 1.47 -12.02
N THR A 337 22.11 0.73 -10.91
CA THR A 337 22.58 -0.66 -10.91
C THR A 337 21.42 -1.63 -10.70
N PHE A 338 21.37 -2.67 -11.51
CA PHE A 338 20.38 -3.74 -11.42
C PHE A 338 21.04 -5.01 -10.94
N THR A 339 20.36 -5.76 -10.07
CA THR A 339 20.69 -7.15 -9.75
C THR A 339 19.42 -7.98 -9.87
N ASN A 340 19.55 -9.28 -9.97
CA ASN A 340 18.40 -10.16 -10.12
C ASN A 340 18.17 -10.97 -8.85
N ILE A 341 16.92 -11.10 -8.46
CA ILE A 341 16.48 -12.13 -7.52
C ILE A 341 16.06 -13.33 -8.34
N THR A 342 16.75 -14.45 -8.16
CA THR A 342 16.40 -15.72 -8.80
C THR A 342 15.63 -16.59 -7.82
N MET A 343 14.51 -17.14 -8.26
CA MET A 343 13.73 -18.13 -7.53
C MET A 343 13.67 -19.41 -8.35
N SER A 344 13.80 -20.56 -7.68
CA SER A 344 13.83 -21.88 -8.32
C SER A 344 12.96 -22.85 -7.52
N PRO A 345 12.22 -23.77 -8.16
CA PRO A 345 11.29 -24.64 -7.48
C PRO A 345 11.98 -25.55 -6.45
N LYS A 346 11.61 -25.42 -5.17
CA LYS A 346 12.04 -26.31 -4.09
C LYS A 346 10.86 -27.13 -3.58
N THR A 347 11.06 -28.42 -3.34
CA THR A 347 9.97 -29.32 -2.96
C THR A 347 9.69 -29.29 -1.46
N VAL A 348 8.47 -28.92 -1.08
CA VAL A 348 7.91 -29.15 0.26
C VAL A 348 7.00 -30.38 0.23
N SER A 349 7.06 -31.21 1.27
CA SER A 349 6.23 -32.42 1.36
C SER A 349 5.48 -32.48 2.69
N ALA A 350 4.16 -32.62 2.65
CA ALA A 350 3.33 -32.95 3.80
C ALA A 350 2.91 -34.43 3.75
N ARG A 351 2.95 -35.13 4.89
CA ARG A 351 2.60 -36.55 4.98
C ARG A 351 1.54 -36.74 6.05
N VAL A 352 0.45 -37.42 5.71
CA VAL A 352 -0.59 -37.80 6.66
C VAL A 352 -0.94 -39.27 6.46
N SER A 353 -1.09 -40.00 7.56
CA SER A 353 -1.42 -41.43 7.54
C SER A 353 -2.83 -41.64 8.06
N TYR A 354 -3.62 -42.43 7.34
CA TYR A 354 -5.00 -42.78 7.71
C TYR A 354 -5.18 -44.29 7.76
N THR A 355 -6.08 -44.77 8.60
CA THR A 355 -6.41 -46.20 8.59
C THR A 355 -7.28 -46.54 7.38
N ARG A 356 -7.13 -47.77 6.85
CA ARG A 356 -8.00 -48.28 5.77
C ARG A 356 -9.48 -48.32 6.16
N GLN A 357 -9.79 -48.39 7.45
CA GLN A 357 -11.16 -48.33 7.96
C GLN A 357 -11.75 -46.91 7.85
N MET A 358 -10.96 -45.88 8.21
CA MET A 358 -11.38 -44.50 8.04
C MET A 358 -11.62 -44.15 6.57
N LEU A 359 -10.75 -44.60 5.65
CA LEU A 359 -10.95 -44.38 4.22
C LEU A 359 -12.20 -45.09 3.65
N ARG A 360 -12.62 -46.21 4.26
CA ARG A 360 -13.83 -46.94 3.85
C ARG A 360 -15.13 -46.40 4.45
N GLN A 361 -15.05 -45.81 5.65
CA GLN A 361 -16.18 -45.21 6.35
C GLN A 361 -16.27 -43.69 6.15
N ALA A 362 -15.46 -43.14 5.25
CA ALA A 362 -15.30 -41.70 5.11
C ALA A 362 -16.59 -41.01 4.65
N SER A 363 -17.06 -40.06 5.44
CA SER A 363 -18.07 -39.08 5.06
C SER A 363 -17.42 -37.87 4.36
N PRO A 364 -18.18 -37.00 3.66
CA PRO A 364 -17.68 -35.74 3.10
C PRO A 364 -16.94 -34.85 4.12
N ASP A 365 -17.26 -34.97 5.42
CA ASP A 365 -16.59 -34.24 6.49
C ASP A 365 -15.14 -34.70 6.72
N ILE A 366 -14.87 -36.00 6.55
CA ILE A 366 -13.52 -36.55 6.67
C ILE A 366 -12.66 -36.14 5.47
N GLU A 367 -13.26 -36.01 4.27
CA GLU A 367 -12.57 -35.45 3.10
C GLU A 367 -12.15 -34.00 3.33
N ASN A 368 -13.07 -33.17 3.84
CA ASN A 368 -12.80 -31.77 4.12
C ASN A 368 -11.75 -31.61 5.22
N LEU A 369 -11.74 -32.51 6.22
CA LEU A 369 -10.71 -32.56 7.24
C LEU A 369 -9.34 -32.90 6.64
N LEU A 370 -9.25 -33.94 5.80
CA LEU A 370 -8.03 -34.33 5.10
C LEU A 370 -7.46 -33.18 4.25
N ARG A 371 -8.32 -32.55 3.46
CA ARG A 371 -7.96 -31.42 2.59
C ARG A 371 -7.38 -30.27 3.42
N ARG A 372 -8.06 -29.87 4.49
CA ARG A 372 -7.61 -28.79 5.38
C ARG A 372 -6.31 -29.13 6.10
N ASP A 373 -6.16 -30.36 6.59
CA ASP A 373 -4.94 -30.76 7.30
C ASP A 373 -3.72 -30.73 6.37
N LEU A 374 -3.83 -31.30 5.16
CA LEU A 374 -2.74 -31.25 4.17
C LEU A 374 -2.35 -29.81 3.81
N VAL A 375 -3.33 -28.96 3.53
CA VAL A 375 -3.08 -27.54 3.21
C VAL A 375 -2.44 -26.81 4.39
N ARG A 376 -2.92 -27.05 5.62
CA ARG A 376 -2.36 -26.44 6.83
C ARG A 376 -0.92 -26.87 7.09
N GLN A 377 -0.58 -28.14 6.88
CA GLN A 377 0.79 -28.62 7.05
C GLN A 377 1.74 -27.98 6.02
N ILE A 378 1.29 -27.83 4.76
CA ILE A 378 2.05 -27.10 3.74
C ILE A 378 2.19 -25.63 4.14
N ALA A 379 1.12 -24.97 4.57
CA ALA A 379 1.15 -23.57 5.03
C ALA A 379 2.14 -23.36 6.19
N VAL A 380 2.13 -24.22 7.21
CA VAL A 380 3.07 -24.16 8.34
C VAL A 380 4.52 -24.35 7.88
N ALA A 381 4.76 -25.27 6.94
CA ALA A 381 6.09 -25.48 6.37
C ALA A 381 6.57 -24.27 5.56
N VAL A 382 5.68 -23.64 4.78
CA VAL A 382 5.96 -22.39 4.05
C VAL A 382 6.24 -21.24 5.02
N ASP A 383 5.43 -21.04 6.06
CA ASP A 383 5.68 -20.04 7.11
C ASP A 383 7.04 -20.24 7.80
N THR A 384 7.37 -21.49 8.14
CA THR A 384 8.64 -21.82 8.78
C THR A 384 9.82 -21.52 7.86
N ALA A 385 9.71 -21.88 6.58
CA ALA A 385 10.71 -21.55 5.58
C ALA A 385 10.80 -20.03 5.33
N ALA A 386 9.67 -19.32 5.35
CA ALA A 386 9.60 -17.88 5.13
C ALA A 386 10.29 -17.10 6.25
N LEU A 387 10.09 -17.52 7.49
CA LEU A 387 10.64 -16.84 8.66
C LEU A 387 12.09 -17.25 8.94
N ASN A 388 12.38 -18.55 8.91
CA ASN A 388 13.65 -19.11 9.37
C ASN A 388 14.22 -20.21 8.46
N GLY A 389 13.90 -20.20 7.17
CA GLY A 389 14.51 -21.10 6.21
C GLY A 389 16.03 -20.91 6.13
N SER A 390 16.79 -22.00 6.15
CA SER A 390 18.25 -21.98 6.22
C SER A 390 18.95 -21.56 4.93
N GLY A 391 18.24 -21.53 3.79
CA GLY A 391 18.84 -21.32 2.47
C GLY A 391 19.75 -22.47 2.00
N SER A 392 19.83 -23.56 2.77
CA SER A 392 20.67 -24.73 2.50
C SER A 392 19.82 -25.99 2.39
N SER A 393 20.39 -27.09 1.89
CA SER A 393 19.72 -28.41 1.82
C SER A 393 18.36 -28.37 1.10
N ASN A 394 18.26 -27.58 0.02
CA ASN A 394 17.03 -27.35 -0.75
C ASN A 394 15.90 -26.65 0.04
N GLN A 395 16.23 -25.94 1.12
CA GLN A 395 15.28 -25.08 1.82
C GLN A 395 15.34 -23.63 1.28
N PRO A 396 14.21 -22.92 1.18
CA PRO A 396 14.21 -21.48 0.96
C PRO A 396 15.01 -20.72 2.02
N THR A 397 15.49 -19.53 1.69
CA THR A 397 16.15 -18.63 2.65
C THR A 397 15.07 -17.77 3.30
N GLY A 398 14.85 -17.96 4.60
CA GLY A 398 13.89 -17.18 5.37
C GLY A 398 14.45 -15.82 5.77
N VAL A 399 13.55 -14.89 6.10
CA VAL A 399 13.87 -13.49 6.41
C VAL A 399 15.00 -13.37 7.43
N LEU A 400 14.99 -14.17 8.51
CA LEU A 400 16.04 -14.12 9.55
C LEU A 400 17.45 -14.44 9.04
N ASN A 401 17.55 -15.20 7.95
CA ASN A 401 18.83 -15.67 7.39
C ASN A 401 19.22 -14.89 6.12
N VAL A 402 18.43 -13.90 5.70
CA VAL A 402 18.77 -13.04 4.56
C VAL A 402 19.89 -12.07 4.96
N SER A 403 20.95 -12.04 4.16
CA SER A 403 22.04 -11.07 4.34
C SER A 403 21.58 -9.64 4.03
N GLY A 404 21.93 -8.69 4.90
CA GLY A 404 21.64 -7.26 4.69
C GLY A 404 20.30 -6.79 5.27
N ILE A 405 19.63 -7.60 6.08
CA ILE A 405 18.54 -7.12 6.95
C ILE A 405 19.10 -6.26 8.09
N GLY A 406 18.29 -5.34 8.61
CA GLY A 406 18.58 -4.64 9.85
C GLY A 406 18.67 -5.61 11.03
N SER A 407 19.55 -5.33 11.98
CA SER A 407 19.77 -6.21 13.14
C SER A 407 19.86 -5.39 14.41
N VAL A 408 19.02 -5.73 15.39
CA VAL A 408 19.02 -5.11 16.72
C VAL A 408 19.42 -6.18 17.73
N ALA A 409 20.56 -5.97 18.38
CA ALA A 409 21.07 -6.86 19.42
C ALA A 409 20.67 -6.36 20.82
N LEU A 410 20.06 -7.22 21.63
CA LEU A 410 19.72 -6.90 23.01
C LEU A 410 20.88 -7.15 23.98
N GLY A 411 21.78 -8.09 23.69
CA GLY A 411 22.95 -8.34 24.52
C GLY A 411 23.89 -9.42 23.98
N THR A 412 25.03 -9.60 24.64
CA THR A 412 26.04 -10.61 24.25
C THR A 412 25.51 -12.05 24.30
N ASN A 413 24.64 -12.34 25.27
CA ASN A 413 24.02 -13.66 25.48
C ASN A 413 22.48 -13.63 25.37
N GLY A 414 21.96 -12.59 24.70
CA GLY A 414 20.55 -12.23 24.74
C GLY A 414 20.14 -11.48 26.01
N ALA A 415 18.99 -10.82 25.96
CA ALA A 415 18.41 -10.13 27.11
C ALA A 415 16.87 -10.11 27.03
N ALA A 416 16.24 -9.75 28.14
CA ALA A 416 14.79 -9.58 28.20
C ALA A 416 14.35 -8.45 27.22
N PRO A 417 13.17 -8.57 26.60
CA PRO A 417 12.69 -7.54 25.68
C PRO A 417 12.44 -6.23 26.43
N THR A 418 12.71 -5.10 25.78
CA THR A 418 12.47 -3.75 26.33
C THR A 418 11.74 -2.89 25.31
N TYR A 419 11.08 -1.82 25.75
CA TYR A 419 10.41 -0.91 24.82
C TYR A 419 11.36 -0.34 23.76
N ALA A 420 12.62 -0.08 24.12
CA ALA A 420 13.62 0.51 23.24
C ALA A 420 13.96 -0.34 22.00
N MET A 421 13.69 -1.65 22.03
CA MET A 421 13.94 -2.53 20.88
C MET A 421 13.02 -2.20 19.70
N LEU A 422 11.78 -1.77 19.96
CA LEU A 422 10.78 -1.48 18.93
C LEU A 422 11.16 -0.27 18.05
N PRO A 423 11.43 0.93 18.61
CA PRO A 423 11.88 2.06 17.80
C PRO A 423 13.29 1.83 17.21
N SER A 424 14.10 0.96 17.81
CA SER A 424 15.39 0.58 17.21
C SER A 424 15.20 -0.22 15.93
N LEU A 425 14.27 -1.19 15.92
CA LEU A 425 13.91 -1.92 14.71
C LEU A 425 13.31 -1.01 13.64
N GLU A 426 12.43 -0.08 14.04
CA GLU A 426 11.86 0.91 13.14
C GLU A 426 12.94 1.80 12.53
N LYS A 427 13.91 2.23 13.34
CA LYS A 427 15.04 3.05 12.90
C LYS A 427 15.86 2.36 11.80
N GLU A 428 16.19 1.08 11.95
CA GLU A 428 17.00 0.36 10.96
C GLU A 428 16.35 0.39 9.57
N ILE A 429 15.02 0.26 9.50
CA ILE A 429 14.27 0.32 8.23
C ILE A 429 14.07 1.76 7.76
N ALA A 430 13.90 2.70 8.69
CA ALA A 430 13.72 4.12 8.39
C ALA A 430 14.94 4.74 7.70
N ILE A 431 16.15 4.35 8.12
CA ILE A 431 17.41 4.85 7.56
C ILE A 431 17.50 4.52 6.06
N ASP A 432 16.97 3.38 5.65
CA ASP A 432 16.97 2.92 4.25
C ASP A 432 15.73 3.39 3.46
N ASN A 433 14.91 4.28 4.04
CA ASN A 433 13.65 4.78 3.45
C ASN A 433 12.62 3.69 3.11
N ALA A 434 12.69 2.54 3.80
CA ALA A 434 11.88 1.35 3.51
C ALA A 434 10.63 1.21 4.40
N LEU A 435 10.27 2.23 5.19
CA LEU A 435 9.02 2.29 5.97
C LEU A 435 7.80 2.58 5.08
N ARG A 436 7.47 1.66 4.17
CA ARG A 436 6.31 1.75 3.27
C ARG A 436 5.64 0.39 3.11
N GLY A 437 4.39 0.38 2.66
CA GLY A 437 3.66 -0.86 2.36
C GLY A 437 3.07 -1.54 3.58
N SER A 438 3.15 -2.86 3.61
CA SER A 438 2.54 -3.73 4.63
C SER A 438 3.48 -3.91 5.82
N LEU A 439 3.63 -2.86 6.64
CA LEU A 439 4.48 -2.87 7.83
C LEU A 439 3.81 -3.63 8.99
N ALA A 440 4.47 -4.67 9.49
CA ALA A 440 4.00 -5.41 10.66
C ALA A 440 5.15 -6.10 11.39
N PHE A 441 4.92 -6.41 12.67
CA PHE A 441 5.77 -7.29 13.46
C PHE A 441 5.37 -8.75 13.26
N CYS A 442 6.32 -9.68 13.35
CA CYS A 442 6.06 -11.10 13.51
C CYS A 442 6.93 -11.65 14.64
N THR A 443 6.37 -12.49 15.52
CA THR A 443 7.11 -13.12 16.62
C THR A 443 6.42 -14.39 17.13
N ASP A 444 6.98 -15.07 18.11
CA ASP A 444 6.41 -16.26 18.74
C ASP A 444 5.55 -15.91 19.98
N PRO A 445 4.67 -16.82 20.44
CA PRO A 445 3.81 -16.55 21.59
C PRO A 445 4.54 -16.26 22.91
N LYS A 446 5.77 -16.76 23.11
CA LYS A 446 6.51 -16.54 24.37
C LYS A 446 6.96 -15.09 24.47
N VAL A 447 7.38 -14.48 23.37
CA VAL A 447 7.73 -13.05 23.31
C VAL A 447 6.51 -12.19 23.61
N ILE A 448 5.34 -12.52 23.05
CA ILE A 448 4.08 -11.80 23.34
C ILE A 448 3.74 -11.83 24.83
N SER A 449 3.82 -13.01 25.46
CA SER A 449 3.59 -13.14 26.90
C SER A 449 4.54 -12.28 27.73
N LYS A 450 5.83 -12.24 27.37
CA LYS A 450 6.82 -11.40 28.03
C LYS A 450 6.56 -9.91 27.81
N LEU A 451 6.17 -9.49 26.60
CA LEU A 451 5.88 -8.08 26.28
C LEU A 451 4.65 -7.53 27.02
N ARG A 452 3.63 -8.37 27.27
CA ARG A 452 2.45 -8.01 28.07
C ARG A 452 2.74 -7.86 29.56
N THR A 453 3.88 -8.36 30.04
CA THR A 453 4.32 -8.25 31.44
C THR A 453 5.51 -7.30 31.62
N THR A 454 6.10 -6.82 30.53
CA THR A 454 7.24 -5.90 30.55
C THR A 454 6.74 -4.46 30.61
N ALA A 455 7.16 -3.69 31.61
CA ALA A 455 6.82 -2.28 31.72
C ALA A 455 7.48 -1.45 30.60
N LYS A 456 6.72 -0.51 30.02
CA LYS A 456 7.18 0.38 28.95
C LYS A 456 8.21 1.41 29.43
N GLN A 457 8.17 1.78 30.71
CA GLN A 457 9.04 2.77 31.33
C GLN A 457 9.53 2.27 32.69
N SER A 458 10.69 2.76 33.11
CA SER A 458 11.33 2.33 34.36
C SER A 458 10.63 2.84 35.62
N SER A 459 9.86 3.94 35.55
CA SER A 459 9.08 4.46 36.68
C SER A 459 7.91 5.32 36.21
N GLY A 460 6.92 5.55 37.10
CA GLY A 460 5.97 6.66 36.96
C GLY A 460 4.55 6.33 36.50
N VAL A 461 4.23 5.12 36.02
CA VAL A 461 2.84 4.68 35.76
C VAL A 461 2.73 3.16 35.93
N GLU A 462 1.88 2.71 36.87
CA GLU A 462 1.55 1.29 37.04
C GLU A 462 0.64 0.81 35.89
N GLY A 463 0.87 -0.40 35.39
CA GLY A 463 0.05 -1.01 34.33
C GLY A 463 0.39 -0.57 32.89
N ASN A 464 1.41 0.26 32.67
CA ASN A 464 1.86 0.64 31.33
C ASN A 464 2.84 -0.40 30.77
N PHE A 465 2.32 -1.44 30.12
CA PHE A 465 3.12 -2.51 29.53
C PHE A 465 3.52 -2.20 28.08
N VAL A 466 4.53 -2.91 27.56
CA VAL A 466 5.01 -2.73 26.18
C VAL A 466 3.93 -3.14 25.17
N MET A 467 3.14 -4.17 25.49
CA MET A 467 1.99 -4.60 24.70
C MET A 467 0.71 -4.54 25.53
N ASN A 468 -0.25 -3.76 25.04
CA ASN A 468 -1.59 -3.65 25.62
C ASN A 468 -2.57 -4.63 24.92
N ASP A 469 -3.81 -4.67 25.38
CA ASP A 469 -4.85 -5.57 24.88
C ASP A 469 -5.23 -5.35 23.40
N ASP A 470 -4.85 -4.21 22.82
CA ASP A 470 -5.12 -3.84 21.42
C ASP A 470 -4.40 -4.71 20.37
N GLY A 471 -3.52 -5.61 20.80
CA GLY A 471 -2.84 -6.54 19.88
C GLY A 471 -1.82 -5.88 18.94
N ARG A 472 -1.42 -4.63 19.22
CA ARG A 472 -0.47 -3.84 18.43
C ARG A 472 0.83 -3.58 19.18
N LEU A 473 1.92 -3.47 18.44
CA LEU A 473 3.24 -3.06 18.95
C LEU A 473 3.67 -1.80 18.23
N ALA A 474 3.99 -0.74 18.98
CA ALA A 474 4.38 0.57 18.44
C ALA A 474 3.43 1.13 17.37
N GLY A 475 2.14 0.80 17.43
CA GLY A 475 1.12 1.22 16.44
C GLY A 475 0.95 0.27 15.25
N TYR A 476 1.84 -0.70 15.06
CA TYR A 476 1.81 -1.67 13.97
C TYR A 476 1.11 -2.98 14.36
N ARG A 477 0.63 -3.71 13.35
CA ARG A 477 0.02 -5.05 13.51
C ARG A 477 1.09 -6.07 13.91
N VAL A 478 0.67 -7.15 14.57
CA VAL A 478 1.56 -8.22 15.03
C VAL A 478 1.04 -9.59 14.59
N GLY A 479 1.84 -10.32 13.83
CA GLY A 479 1.64 -11.74 13.55
C GLY A 479 2.28 -12.58 14.65
N VAL A 480 1.56 -13.58 15.13
CA VAL A 480 2.03 -14.48 16.19
C VAL A 480 1.99 -15.90 15.66
N THR A 481 3.13 -16.58 15.67
CA THR A 481 3.23 -17.96 15.14
C THR A 481 4.28 -18.79 15.85
N ASN A 482 4.00 -20.09 16.01
CA ASN A 482 4.98 -21.07 16.49
C ASN A 482 6.03 -21.43 15.44
N SER A 483 5.85 -21.00 14.18
CA SER A 483 6.85 -21.15 13.12
C SER A 483 8.05 -20.21 13.29
N MET A 484 7.92 -19.17 14.14
CA MET A 484 9.03 -18.32 14.52
C MET A 484 9.93 -19.07 15.52
N PRO A 485 11.26 -19.11 15.32
CA PRO A 485 12.15 -19.86 16.19
C PRO A 485 12.22 -19.26 17.60
N SER A 486 12.12 -20.14 18.60
CA SER A 486 12.35 -19.85 20.03
C SER A 486 13.50 -20.68 20.62
N ASN A 487 14.40 -21.14 19.76
CA ASN A 487 15.50 -22.05 20.07
C ASN A 487 16.85 -21.54 19.57
N LEU A 488 16.95 -20.23 19.31
CA LEU A 488 18.17 -19.60 18.82
C LEU A 488 19.23 -19.54 19.92
N THR A 489 20.49 -19.44 19.50
CA THR A 489 21.65 -19.34 20.38
C THR A 489 22.48 -18.11 20.01
N LYS A 490 23.05 -17.44 21.03
CA LYS A 490 23.95 -16.30 20.87
C LYS A 490 24.89 -16.24 22.06
N GLY A 491 26.20 -16.24 21.82
CA GLY A 491 27.19 -16.34 22.90
C GLY A 491 26.96 -17.62 23.71
N SER A 492 26.79 -17.49 25.02
CA SER A 492 26.36 -18.59 25.91
C SER A 492 24.84 -18.68 26.10
N GLY A 493 24.06 -17.77 25.51
CA GLY A 493 22.60 -17.78 25.54
C GLY A 493 22.02 -18.89 24.66
N SER A 494 20.97 -19.54 25.16
CA SER A 494 20.22 -20.58 24.44
C SER A 494 18.72 -20.39 24.64
N ALA A 495 17.90 -21.07 23.83
CA ALA A 495 16.44 -20.90 23.83
C ALA A 495 15.97 -19.46 23.58
N LEU A 496 16.72 -18.72 22.76
CA LEU A 496 16.42 -17.35 22.40
C LEU A 496 15.33 -17.29 21.33
N SER A 497 14.51 -16.26 21.41
CA SER A 497 13.38 -16.03 20.51
C SER A 497 13.62 -14.87 19.56
N ALA A 498 12.95 -14.91 18.42
CA ALA A 498 13.06 -13.91 17.38
C ALA A 498 11.83 -13.01 17.25
N LEU A 499 12.08 -11.77 16.87
CA LEU A 499 11.05 -10.80 16.51
C LEU A 499 11.51 -10.06 15.25
N ILE A 500 10.66 -10.07 14.22
CA ILE A 500 10.91 -9.43 12.92
C ILE A 500 9.99 -8.23 12.82
N PHE A 501 10.50 -7.13 12.28
CA PHE A 501 9.74 -5.99 11.81
C PHE A 501 10.07 -5.74 10.34
N GLY A 502 9.08 -5.43 9.51
CA GLY A 502 9.36 -5.06 8.14
C GLY A 502 8.14 -4.95 7.25
N ASN A 503 8.41 -4.60 5.99
CA ASN A 503 7.42 -4.55 4.93
C ASN A 503 7.23 -5.95 4.32
N TRP A 504 6.16 -6.62 4.72
CA TRP A 504 5.87 -7.98 4.26
C TRP A 504 5.57 -8.05 2.76
N SER A 505 5.16 -6.96 2.11
CA SER A 505 4.96 -6.97 0.65
C SER A 505 6.25 -7.20 -0.15
N ASP A 506 7.41 -6.97 0.45
CA ASP A 506 8.72 -7.28 -0.14
C ASP A 506 9.13 -8.76 0.07
N LEU A 507 8.36 -9.55 0.82
CA LEU A 507 8.52 -11.00 0.90
C LEU A 507 7.75 -11.64 -0.26
N LEU A 508 8.47 -12.31 -1.15
CA LEU A 508 7.94 -13.00 -2.31
C LEU A 508 7.89 -14.49 -2.03
N ILE A 509 6.72 -15.10 -2.25
CA ILE A 509 6.51 -16.54 -2.15
C ILE A 509 6.08 -17.02 -3.53
N GLY A 510 6.96 -17.77 -4.19
CA GLY A 510 6.68 -18.35 -5.50
C GLY A 510 6.13 -19.75 -5.35
N GLU A 511 5.08 -20.07 -6.10
CA GLU A 511 4.50 -21.41 -6.21
C GLU A 511 4.58 -21.89 -7.66
N TRP A 512 5.07 -23.12 -7.86
CA TRP A 512 5.17 -23.75 -9.17
C TRP A 512 4.14 -24.88 -9.31
N GLY A 513 3.09 -24.60 -10.07
CA GLY A 513 2.12 -25.60 -10.52
C GLY A 513 1.26 -26.23 -9.42
N ALA A 514 0.71 -27.41 -9.74
CA ALA A 514 -0.26 -28.14 -8.95
C ALA A 514 0.37 -29.05 -7.87
N ILE A 515 -0.44 -29.46 -6.88
CA ILE A 515 0.01 -30.37 -5.81
C ILE A 515 0.10 -31.80 -6.36
N ASP A 516 1.28 -32.42 -6.26
CA ASP A 516 1.46 -33.86 -6.56
C ASP A 516 1.09 -34.68 -5.31
N LEU A 517 0.00 -35.44 -5.40
CA LEU A 517 -0.49 -36.27 -4.32
C LEU A 517 -0.15 -37.74 -4.57
N LEU A 518 0.77 -38.27 -3.77
CA LEU A 518 1.19 -39.67 -3.79
C LEU A 518 0.46 -40.45 -2.70
N VAL A 519 -0.21 -41.52 -3.08
CA VAL A 519 -0.85 -42.46 -2.15
C VAL A 519 0.00 -43.73 -2.03
N ASP A 520 0.40 -44.04 -0.81
CA ASP A 520 1.29 -45.16 -0.49
C ASP A 520 0.59 -46.11 0.50
N PRO A 521 0.03 -47.23 0.00
CA PRO A 521 -0.57 -48.26 0.83
C PRO A 521 0.45 -49.29 1.37
N TYR A 522 1.74 -49.19 1.01
CA TYR A 522 2.73 -50.24 1.25
C TYR A 522 3.60 -49.97 2.49
N THR A 523 4.06 -48.74 2.69
CA THR A 523 5.02 -48.43 3.77
C THR A 523 4.46 -48.74 5.17
N ASN A 524 3.15 -48.62 5.36
CA ASN A 524 2.47 -48.92 6.64
C ASN A 524 1.44 -50.05 6.50
N ALA A 525 1.70 -51.02 5.62
CA ALA A 525 0.82 -52.17 5.41
C ALA A 525 0.57 -52.95 6.71
N ASP A 526 1.61 -53.09 7.54
CA ASP A 526 1.62 -53.84 8.79
C ASP A 526 0.61 -53.30 9.82
N SER A 527 0.41 -51.97 9.83
CA SER A 527 -0.54 -51.29 10.71
C SER A 527 -1.90 -51.03 10.05
N GLY A 528 -2.10 -51.51 8.81
CA GLY A 528 -3.33 -51.29 8.05
C GLY A 528 -3.58 -49.82 7.71
N GLN A 529 -2.53 -49.00 7.64
CA GLN A 529 -2.61 -47.58 7.32
C GLN A 529 -2.21 -47.31 5.85
N VAL A 530 -2.84 -46.30 5.26
CA VAL A 530 -2.50 -45.72 3.96
C VAL A 530 -1.90 -44.35 4.21
N ARG A 531 -0.73 -44.10 3.64
CA ARG A 531 -0.05 -42.81 3.72
C ARG A 531 -0.40 -41.97 2.50
N VAL A 532 -0.82 -40.74 2.72
CA VAL A 532 -1.04 -39.73 1.68
C VAL A 532 0.07 -38.70 1.81
N VAL A 533 0.81 -38.47 0.74
CA VAL A 533 1.92 -37.52 0.68
C VAL A 533 1.58 -36.47 -0.36
N ALA A 534 1.48 -35.20 0.05
CA ALA A 534 1.32 -34.07 -0.85
C ALA A 534 2.68 -33.41 -1.05
N PHE A 535 3.08 -33.20 -2.31
CA PHE A 535 4.25 -32.45 -2.70
C PHE A 535 3.80 -31.14 -3.34
N SER A 536 4.41 -30.03 -2.93
CA SER A 536 4.25 -28.71 -3.54
C SER A 536 5.63 -28.13 -3.82
N PHE A 537 5.73 -27.28 -4.83
CA PHE A 537 6.97 -26.63 -5.22
C PHE A 537 6.87 -25.16 -4.85
N VAL A 538 7.69 -24.72 -3.91
CA VAL A 538 7.66 -23.37 -3.34
C VAL A 538 9.08 -22.85 -3.15
N ASP A 539 9.29 -21.55 -3.36
CA ASP A 539 10.52 -20.85 -3.03
C ASP A 539 10.19 -19.47 -2.49
N ILE A 540 11.14 -18.91 -1.74
CA ILE A 540 10.93 -17.69 -0.98
C ILE A 540 12.12 -16.78 -1.23
N ALA A 541 11.81 -15.54 -1.55
CA ALA A 541 12.82 -14.52 -1.77
C ALA A 541 12.40 -13.19 -1.15
N VAL A 542 13.38 -12.45 -0.66
CA VAL A 542 13.18 -11.09 -0.15
C VAL A 542 13.60 -10.09 -1.22
N ARG A 543 12.65 -9.25 -1.66
CA ARG A 543 12.86 -8.23 -2.69
C ARG A 543 13.94 -7.23 -2.27
N HIS A 544 13.75 -6.65 -1.10
CA HIS A 544 14.65 -5.67 -0.49
C HIS A 544 14.98 -6.11 0.93
N ALA A 545 16.23 -6.47 1.20
CA ALA A 545 16.64 -6.92 2.53
C ALA A 545 16.51 -5.79 3.56
N GLN A 546 16.76 -4.56 3.12
CA GLN A 546 16.62 -3.31 3.88
C GLN A 546 15.19 -3.06 4.38
N SER A 547 14.19 -3.72 3.78
CA SER A 547 12.79 -3.63 4.20
C SER A 547 12.47 -4.44 5.45
N PHE A 548 13.43 -5.17 6.00
CA PHE A 548 13.28 -6.00 7.18
C PHE A 548 14.37 -5.72 8.20
N ALA A 549 14.00 -5.79 9.48
CA ALA A 549 14.91 -5.79 10.60
C ALA A 549 14.49 -6.86 11.62
N ALA A 550 15.46 -7.46 12.32
CA ALA A 550 15.18 -8.51 13.29
C ALA A 550 15.96 -8.36 14.60
N VAL A 551 15.33 -8.82 15.69
CA VAL A 551 15.98 -9.17 16.95
C VAL A 551 15.95 -10.69 17.03
N SER A 552 17.11 -11.33 17.26
CA SER A 552 17.23 -12.79 17.35
C SER A 552 17.66 -13.30 18.72
N ASP A 553 17.80 -12.42 19.70
CA ASP A 553 18.39 -12.70 21.00
C ASP A 553 17.47 -12.36 22.19
N ILE A 554 16.15 -12.54 22.02
CA ILE A 554 15.16 -12.27 23.07
C ILE A 554 15.11 -13.42 24.07
N VAL A 555 15.32 -13.11 25.35
CA VAL A 555 15.11 -14.04 26.47
C VAL A 555 13.67 -13.90 26.99
N THR A 556 12.91 -14.98 26.92
CA THR A 556 11.50 -15.01 27.34
C THR A 556 11.28 -15.68 28.70
N THR A 557 12.30 -16.35 29.24
CA THR A 557 12.25 -17.03 30.54
C THR A 557 12.41 -16.09 31.73
#